data_AF-A0A418GJB0-F1
#
_entry.id   AF-A0A418GJB0-F1
#
_cell.length_a   1.000
_cell.length_b   1.000
_cell.length_c   1.000
_cell.angle_alpha   90.00
_cell.angle_beta   90.00
_cell.angle_gamma   90.00
#
_symmetry.space_group_name_H-M   'P 1'
#
loop_
_entity.id
_entity.type
_entity.pdbx_description
1 polymer ?
#
loop_
_entity_poly.entity_id
_entity_poly.type
_entity_poly.pdbx_seq_one_letter_code
_entity_poly.pdbx_strand_id
1 'polypeptide(L)'
;NNFTGYAELESLLKERGYVITRSSLQRFGYKMEQQLARVRAATEAARLMAREAGDDADDRSAGLMTLIQTEMIDILMRLQQVSDENDPTDRAKLLATASRNIATLTRASVNLKRFQSEVKEKAELAANAAEKIARKGGLSSDAVQALRREILGIAT
;
A
#
# COMPACT_ATOMS: atom_id res chain seq x y z
N ASN A 1 24.13 5.99 -3.05
CA ASN A 1 25.05 4.84 -3.06
C ASN A 1 24.55 3.81 -4.04
N ASN A 2 25.05 3.94 -5.28
CA ASN A 2 24.76 3.08 -6.41
C ASN A 2 25.60 1.80 -6.28
N PHE A 3 25.03 0.66 -6.61
CA PHE A 3 25.71 -0.65 -6.58
C PHE A 3 26.95 -0.64 -7.49
N THR A 4 28.12 -0.36 -6.94
CA THR A 4 29.36 -0.11 -7.72
C THR A 4 30.54 -1.00 -7.30
N GLY A 5 30.45 -1.70 -6.16
CA GLY A 5 31.50 -2.58 -5.61
C GLY A 5 31.52 -4.02 -6.13
N TYR A 6 31.00 -4.31 -7.33
CA TYR A 6 30.83 -5.69 -7.80
C TYR A 6 32.14 -6.46 -8.00
N ALA A 7 33.24 -5.78 -8.33
CA ALA A 7 34.56 -6.40 -8.50
C ALA A 7 35.18 -6.82 -7.15
N GLU A 8 34.95 -6.01 -6.12
CA GLU A 8 35.38 -6.31 -4.75
C GLU A 8 34.54 -7.46 -4.16
N LEU A 9 33.23 -7.46 -4.44
CA LEU A 9 32.32 -8.55 -4.06
C LEU A 9 32.66 -9.88 -4.78
N GLU A 10 33.00 -9.85 -6.07
CA GLU A 10 33.48 -11.02 -6.80
C GLU A 10 34.76 -11.60 -6.17
N SER A 11 35.70 -10.74 -5.78
CA SER A 11 36.96 -11.15 -5.14
C SER A 11 36.72 -11.80 -3.77
N LEU A 12 35.87 -11.19 -2.93
CA LEU A 12 35.45 -11.72 -1.63
C LEU A 12 34.72 -13.07 -1.73
N LEU A 13 33.87 -13.22 -2.74
CA LEU A 13 33.15 -14.47 -2.98
C LEU A 13 34.11 -15.58 -3.43
N LYS A 14 35.10 -15.23 -4.26
CA LYS A 14 36.15 -16.14 -4.71
C LYS A 14 37.05 -16.62 -3.57
N GLU A 15 37.41 -15.74 -2.64
CA GLU A 15 38.15 -16.10 -1.41
C GLU A 15 37.39 -17.10 -0.53
N ARG A 16 36.06 -17.07 -0.57
CA ARG A 16 35.18 -18.01 0.14
C ARG A 16 34.85 -19.28 -0.65
N GLY A 17 35.50 -19.48 -1.81
CA GLY A 17 35.32 -20.67 -2.65
C GLY A 17 34.13 -20.61 -3.62
N TYR A 18 33.48 -19.46 -3.77
CA TYR A 18 32.39 -19.27 -4.73
C TYR A 18 32.88 -18.66 -6.03
N VAL A 19 32.49 -19.24 -7.18
CA VAL A 19 32.82 -18.70 -8.52
C VAL A 19 31.60 -17.98 -9.08
N ILE A 20 31.47 -16.69 -8.74
CA ILE A 20 30.37 -15.84 -9.21
C ILE A 20 30.97 -14.66 -9.97
N THR A 21 30.55 -14.44 -11.22
CA THR A 21 31.13 -13.42 -12.08
C THR A 21 30.57 -12.01 -11.80
N ARG A 22 31.38 -10.97 -12.01
CA ARG A 22 30.94 -9.57 -11.97
C ARG A 22 29.68 -9.30 -12.79
N SER A 23 29.57 -9.88 -13.99
CA SER A 23 28.41 -9.70 -14.87
C SER A 23 27.12 -10.29 -14.28
N SER A 24 27.22 -11.39 -13.53
CA SER A 24 26.09 -12.00 -12.82
C SER A 24 25.66 -11.17 -11.62
N LEU A 25 26.63 -10.63 -10.87
CA LEU A 25 26.36 -9.71 -9.76
C LEU A 25 25.73 -8.39 -10.23
N GLN A 26 26.21 -7.83 -11.35
CA GLN A 26 25.64 -6.62 -11.96
C GLN A 26 24.19 -6.83 -12.40
N ARG A 27 23.90 -7.95 -13.08
CA ARG A 27 22.54 -8.27 -13.53
C ARG A 27 21.58 -8.46 -12.35
N PHE A 28 22.06 -9.07 -11.27
CA PHE A 28 21.29 -9.19 -10.02
C PHE A 28 21.05 -7.83 -9.36
N GLY A 29 22.10 -7.02 -9.19
CA GLY A 29 21.98 -5.73 -8.54
C GLY A 29 21.17 -4.71 -9.35
N TYR A 30 21.21 -4.75 -10.68
CA TYR A 30 20.32 -3.92 -11.52
C TYR A 30 18.84 -4.26 -11.31
N LYS A 31 18.50 -5.55 -11.25
CA LYS A 31 17.14 -5.97 -10.90
C LYS A 31 16.77 -5.43 -9.52
N MET A 32 17.59 -5.66 -8.50
CA MET A 32 17.34 -5.18 -7.14
C MET A 32 17.23 -3.65 -7.04
N GLU A 33 18.00 -2.89 -7.81
CA GLU A 33 17.96 -1.43 -7.85
C GLU A 33 16.64 -0.91 -8.44
N GLN A 34 16.17 -1.49 -9.55
CA GLN A 34 14.83 -1.19 -10.09
C GLN A 34 13.73 -1.50 -9.08
N GLN A 35 13.88 -2.57 -8.30
CA GLN A 35 12.91 -2.97 -7.29
C GLN A 35 12.88 -1.99 -6.11
N LEU A 36 14.05 -1.63 -5.57
CA LEU A 36 14.19 -0.62 -4.52
C LEU A 36 13.63 0.74 -4.94
N ALA A 37 13.85 1.14 -6.20
CA ALA A 37 13.31 2.37 -6.73
C ALA A 37 11.77 2.38 -6.72
N ARG A 38 11.13 1.27 -7.12
CA ARG A 38 9.66 1.15 -7.13
C ARG A 38 9.05 1.15 -5.73
N VAL A 39 9.65 0.42 -4.79
CA VAL A 39 9.19 0.40 -3.38
C VAL A 39 9.34 1.78 -2.74
N ARG A 40 10.47 2.47 -3.00
CA ARG A 40 10.68 3.84 -2.53
C ARG A 40 9.64 4.79 -3.10
N ALA A 41 9.38 4.74 -4.40
CA ALA A 41 8.36 5.56 -5.04
C ALA A 41 6.96 5.30 -4.47
N ALA A 42 6.57 4.04 -4.26
CA ALA A 42 5.29 3.68 -3.66
C ALA A 42 5.17 4.15 -2.19
N THR A 43 6.25 4.02 -1.41
CA THR A 43 6.31 4.46 0.00
C THR A 43 6.26 5.98 0.10
N GLU A 44 6.92 6.68 -0.82
CA GLU A 44 6.92 8.14 -0.89
C GLU A 44 5.57 8.67 -1.34
N ALA A 45 4.93 8.03 -2.33
CA ALA A 45 3.55 8.31 -2.71
C ALA A 45 2.57 8.08 -1.55
N ALA A 46 2.70 6.98 -0.81
CA ALA A 46 1.90 6.72 0.39
C ALA A 46 2.09 7.78 1.47
N ARG A 47 3.33 8.23 1.69
CA ARG A 47 3.64 9.33 2.63
C ARG A 47 3.07 10.66 2.18
N LEU A 48 3.13 10.97 0.89
CA LEU A 48 2.55 12.19 0.34
C LEU A 48 1.04 12.16 0.46
N MET A 49 0.39 11.04 0.12
CA MET A 49 -1.04 10.84 0.33
C MET A 49 -1.40 11.01 1.81
N ALA A 50 -0.65 10.41 2.75
CA ALA A 50 -0.92 10.57 4.17
C ALA A 50 -0.68 12.01 4.70
N ARG A 51 0.15 12.82 4.03
CA ARG A 51 0.44 14.21 4.42
C ARG A 51 -0.57 15.20 3.85
N GLU A 52 -0.97 15.01 2.60
CA GLU A 52 -1.98 15.85 1.93
C GLU A 52 -3.35 15.72 2.58
N ALA A 53 -3.58 14.62 3.27
CA ALA A 53 -4.91 14.18 3.61
C ALA A 53 -5.32 14.48 5.07
N GLY A 54 -4.60 15.36 5.77
CA GLY A 54 -5.04 15.90 7.06
C GLY A 54 -5.32 14.85 8.14
N ASP A 55 -6.01 15.25 9.22
CA ASP A 55 -6.29 14.39 10.39
C ASP A 55 -7.48 13.42 10.19
N ASP A 56 -8.01 13.35 8.96
CA ASP A 56 -9.27 12.69 8.66
C ASP A 56 -9.16 11.16 8.63
N ALA A 57 -10.21 10.48 9.10
CA ALA A 57 -10.18 9.03 9.30
C ALA A 57 -10.16 8.23 7.98
N ASP A 58 -10.71 8.80 6.90
CA ASP A 58 -10.72 8.20 5.56
C ASP A 58 -9.31 8.13 4.94
N ASP A 59 -8.42 9.02 5.36
CA ASP A 59 -7.11 9.19 4.74
C ASP A 59 -6.05 8.26 5.30
N ARG A 60 -6.14 7.94 6.59
CA ARG A 60 -5.39 6.82 7.18
C ARG A 60 -5.74 5.49 6.52
N SER A 61 -6.99 5.32 6.11
CA SER A 61 -7.46 4.11 5.45
C SER A 61 -7.07 4.05 3.95
N ALA A 62 -6.94 5.20 3.29
CA ALA A 62 -6.24 5.29 1.99
C ALA A 62 -4.75 4.92 2.09
N GLY A 63 -4.05 5.39 3.13
CA GLY A 63 -2.65 4.99 3.39
C GLY A 63 -2.49 3.48 3.60
N LEU A 64 -3.39 2.86 4.38
CA LEU A 64 -3.41 1.41 4.57
C LEU A 64 -3.66 0.65 3.26
N MET A 65 -4.51 1.17 2.37
CA MET A 65 -4.70 0.58 1.04
C MET A 65 -3.43 0.61 0.20
N THR A 66 -2.71 1.72 0.21
CA THR A 66 -1.46 1.85 -0.54
C THR A 66 -0.39 0.89 -0.01
N LEU A 67 -0.33 0.67 1.31
CA LEU A 67 0.53 -0.35 1.90
C LEU A 67 0.15 -1.76 1.43
N ILE A 68 -1.15 -2.09 1.46
CA ILE A 68 -1.67 -3.38 0.96
C ILE A 68 -1.32 -3.57 -0.53
N GLN A 69 -1.45 -2.53 -1.34
CA GLN A 69 -1.08 -2.56 -2.76
C GLN A 69 0.42 -2.74 -2.97
N THR A 70 1.25 -2.13 -2.13
CA THR A 70 2.71 -2.27 -2.18
C THR A 70 3.12 -3.72 -1.87
N GLU A 71 2.54 -4.31 -0.83
CA GLU A 71 2.77 -5.73 -0.49
C GLU A 71 2.29 -6.68 -1.60
N MET A 72 1.16 -6.39 -2.24
CA MET A 72 0.69 -7.13 -3.41
C MET A 72 1.70 -7.09 -4.57
N ILE A 73 2.29 -5.93 -4.83
CA ILE A 73 3.32 -5.77 -5.86
C ILE A 73 4.57 -6.57 -5.50
N ASP A 74 5.03 -6.53 -4.24
CA ASP A 74 6.20 -7.32 -3.80
C ASP A 74 5.95 -8.83 -3.98
N ILE A 75 4.75 -9.31 -3.62
CA ILE A 75 4.38 -10.71 -3.83
C ILE A 75 4.40 -11.08 -5.32
N LEU A 76 3.80 -10.26 -6.19
CA LEU A 76 3.82 -10.47 -7.64
C LEU A 76 5.25 -10.48 -8.20
N MET A 77 6.14 -9.68 -7.62
CA MET A 77 7.54 -9.62 -8.02
C MET A 77 8.32 -10.85 -7.58
N ARG A 78 8.10 -11.35 -6.36
CA ARG A 78 8.67 -12.63 -5.90
C ARG A 78 8.22 -13.79 -6.79
N LEU A 79 6.97 -13.74 -7.27
CA LEU A 79 6.45 -14.70 -8.24
C LEU A 79 7.15 -14.61 -9.60
N GLN A 80 7.46 -13.41 -10.09
CA GLN A 80 8.19 -13.22 -11.36
C GLN A 80 9.66 -13.64 -11.28
N GLN A 81 10.26 -13.63 -10.09
CA GLN A 81 11.62 -14.12 -9.87
C GLN A 81 11.72 -15.65 -9.85
N VAL A 82 10.58 -16.34 -9.79
CA VAL A 82 10.55 -17.79 -9.94
C VAL A 82 10.88 -18.14 -11.40
N SER A 83 12.10 -18.60 -11.62
CA SER A 83 12.55 -19.09 -12.92
C SER A 83 12.25 -20.59 -13.09
N ASP A 84 12.26 -21.08 -14.32
CA ASP A 84 12.15 -22.52 -14.62
C ASP A 84 13.38 -23.33 -14.14
N GLU A 85 14.45 -22.67 -13.71
CA GLU A 85 15.65 -23.28 -13.12
C GLU A 85 15.47 -23.57 -11.61
N ASN A 86 14.40 -23.08 -10.98
CA ASN A 86 14.11 -23.35 -9.57
C ASN A 86 13.55 -24.77 -9.39
N ASP A 87 13.84 -25.43 -8.26
CA ASP A 87 13.21 -26.70 -7.89
C ASP A 87 11.67 -26.56 -8.02
N PRO A 88 11.00 -27.43 -8.81
CA PRO A 88 9.55 -27.43 -8.96
C PRO A 88 8.78 -27.38 -7.63
N THR A 89 9.32 -27.99 -6.59
CA THR A 89 8.75 -28.03 -5.23
C THR A 89 8.80 -26.66 -4.57
N ASP A 90 9.93 -25.96 -4.68
CA ASP A 90 10.12 -24.64 -4.08
C ASP A 90 9.33 -23.57 -4.84
N ARG A 91 9.25 -23.72 -6.16
CA ARG A 91 8.35 -22.94 -7.03
C ARG A 91 6.89 -23.10 -6.62
N ALA A 92 6.42 -24.33 -6.40
CA ALA A 92 5.05 -24.60 -5.96
C ALA A 92 4.74 -24.00 -4.58
N LYS A 93 5.68 -24.08 -3.62
CA LYS A 93 5.53 -23.49 -2.28
C LYS A 93 5.48 -21.96 -2.31
N LEU A 94 6.33 -21.32 -3.12
CA LEU A 94 6.32 -19.87 -3.32
C LEU A 94 4.99 -19.40 -3.93
N LEU A 95 4.52 -20.11 -4.97
CA LEU A 95 3.23 -19.84 -5.60
C LEU A 95 2.06 -19.99 -4.61
N ALA A 96 2.02 -21.08 -3.85
CA ALA A 96 0.97 -21.30 -2.86
C ALA A 96 0.93 -20.22 -1.76
N THR A 97 2.11 -19.83 -1.26
CA THR A 97 2.25 -18.76 -0.26
C THR A 97 1.79 -17.42 -0.83
N ALA A 98 2.23 -17.08 -2.04
CA ALA A 98 1.84 -15.86 -2.72
C ALA A 98 0.33 -15.80 -2.98
N SER A 99 -0.27 -16.87 -3.53
CA SER A 99 -1.71 -16.93 -3.79
C SER A 99 -2.53 -16.78 -2.51
N ARG A 100 -2.10 -17.40 -1.40
CA ARG A 100 -2.78 -17.26 -0.10
C ARG A 100 -2.70 -15.83 0.42
N ASN A 101 -1.53 -15.20 0.34
CA ASN A 101 -1.34 -13.83 0.81
C ASN A 101 -2.14 -12.83 -0.06
N ILE A 102 -2.14 -13.00 -1.38
CA ILE A 102 -2.96 -12.18 -2.30
C ILE A 102 -4.46 -12.30 -1.97
N ALA A 103 -4.96 -13.52 -1.73
CA ALA A 103 -6.37 -13.73 -1.40
C ALA A 103 -6.76 -13.04 -0.08
N THR A 104 -5.89 -13.15 0.94
CA THR A 104 -6.09 -12.48 2.23
C THR A 104 -6.09 -10.95 2.07
N LEU A 105 -5.12 -10.40 1.36
CA LEU A 105 -5.00 -8.95 1.13
C LEU A 105 -6.18 -8.40 0.33
N THR A 106 -6.62 -9.12 -0.70
CA THR A 106 -7.79 -8.73 -1.51
C THR A 106 -9.06 -8.68 -0.67
N ARG A 107 -9.28 -9.69 0.20
CA ARG A 107 -10.44 -9.71 1.11
C ARG A 107 -10.39 -8.56 2.13
N ALA A 108 -9.23 -8.33 2.73
CA ALA A 108 -9.03 -7.19 3.63
C ALA A 108 -9.34 -5.86 2.93
N SER A 109 -8.89 -5.72 1.67
CA SER A 109 -9.15 -4.52 0.88
C SER A 109 -10.64 -4.30 0.62
N VAL A 110 -11.35 -5.32 0.16
CA VAL A 110 -12.81 -5.23 -0.08
C VAL A 110 -13.56 -4.89 1.20
N ASN A 111 -13.18 -5.51 2.33
CA ASN A 111 -13.83 -5.25 3.61
C ASN A 111 -13.61 -3.82 4.11
N LEU A 112 -12.39 -3.28 3.98
CA LEU A 112 -12.13 -1.89 4.35
C LEU A 112 -12.95 -0.92 3.50
N LYS A 113 -13.03 -1.13 2.18
CA LYS A 113 -13.87 -0.29 1.29
C LYS A 113 -15.35 -0.36 1.66
N ARG A 114 -15.86 -1.54 2.01
CA ARG A 114 -17.24 -1.71 2.46
C ARG A 114 -17.46 -0.93 3.76
N PHE A 115 -16.56 -1.08 4.73
CA PHE A 115 -16.65 -0.38 6.01
C PHE A 115 -16.63 1.15 5.82
N GLN A 116 -15.72 1.68 4.99
CA GLN A 116 -15.68 3.11 4.64
C GLN A 116 -17.02 3.59 4.07
N SER A 117 -17.59 2.83 3.12
CA SER A 117 -18.89 3.14 2.53
C SER A 117 -20.02 3.14 3.57
N GLU A 118 -20.04 2.15 4.47
CA GLU A 118 -21.05 2.05 5.53
C GLU A 118 -20.93 3.19 6.55
N VAL A 119 -19.71 3.59 6.91
CA VAL A 119 -19.47 4.72 7.82
C VAL A 119 -19.93 6.02 7.17
N LYS A 120 -19.60 6.24 5.89
CA LYS A 120 -20.03 7.41 5.13
C LYS A 120 -21.56 7.50 5.05
N GLU A 121 -22.23 6.40 4.72
CA GLU A 121 -23.70 6.35 4.66
C GLU A 121 -24.33 6.69 6.02
N LYS A 122 -23.79 6.13 7.12
CA LYS A 122 -24.24 6.45 8.47
C LYS A 122 -24.04 7.91 8.83
N ALA A 123 -22.90 8.51 8.46
CA ALA A 123 -22.63 9.93 8.67
C ALA A 123 -23.60 10.81 7.89
N GLU A 124 -23.89 10.48 6.63
CA GLU A 124 -24.88 11.18 5.80
C GLU A 124 -26.29 11.09 6.40
N LEU A 125 -26.70 9.91 6.86
CA LEU A 125 -28.00 9.72 7.54
C LEU A 125 -28.09 10.55 8.83
N ALA A 126 -27.04 10.56 9.65
CA ALA A 126 -26.97 11.35 10.87
C ALA A 126 -27.04 12.86 10.57
N ALA A 127 -26.29 13.33 9.56
CA ALA A 127 -26.29 14.72 9.13
C ALA A 127 -27.67 15.16 8.62
N ASN A 128 -28.35 14.31 7.83
CA ASN A 128 -29.70 14.56 7.34
C ASN A 128 -30.73 14.62 8.49
N ALA A 129 -30.61 13.75 9.49
CA ALA A 129 -31.48 13.76 10.66
C ALA A 129 -31.27 15.01 11.52
N ALA A 130 -30.01 15.37 11.79
CA ALA A 130 -29.64 16.57 12.53
C ALA A 130 -30.14 17.85 11.83
N GLU A 131 -30.02 17.95 10.51
CA GLU A 131 -30.55 19.06 9.72
C GLU A 131 -32.07 19.22 9.90
N LYS A 132 -32.84 18.13 9.82
CA LYS A 132 -34.30 18.18 10.02
C LYS A 132 -34.67 18.66 11.42
N ILE A 133 -33.97 18.19 12.45
CA ILE A 133 -34.19 18.59 13.84
C ILE A 133 -33.84 20.07 14.03
N ALA A 134 -32.69 20.50 13.52
CA ALA A 134 -32.22 21.88 13.62
C ALA A 134 -33.16 22.88 12.93
N ARG A 135 -33.64 22.57 11.72
CA ARG A 135 -34.65 23.39 11.02
C ARG A 135 -35.96 23.46 11.81
N LYS A 136 -36.42 22.34 12.38
CA LYS A 136 -37.62 22.30 13.22
C LYS A 136 -37.44 23.12 14.51
N GLY A 137 -36.23 23.17 15.06
CA GLY A 137 -35.85 23.98 16.22
C GLY A 137 -35.66 25.47 15.93
N GLY A 138 -35.84 25.92 14.69
CA GLY A 138 -35.73 27.33 14.32
C GLY A 138 -34.31 27.83 14.10
N LEU A 139 -33.31 26.95 13.93
CA LEU A 139 -31.96 27.37 13.56
C LEU A 139 -31.95 28.03 12.18
N SER A 140 -31.09 29.04 12.01
CA SER A 140 -30.86 29.66 10.72
C SER A 140 -30.28 28.65 9.71
N SER A 141 -30.50 28.91 8.42
CA SER A 141 -29.95 28.06 7.35
C SER A 141 -28.44 27.89 7.47
N ASP A 142 -27.73 28.95 7.85
CA ASP A 142 -26.27 28.94 8.00
C ASP A 142 -25.83 28.06 9.17
N ALA A 143 -26.54 28.12 10.31
CA ALA A 143 -26.25 27.27 11.46
C ALA A 143 -26.54 25.78 11.15
N VAL A 144 -27.59 25.50 10.38
CA VAL A 144 -27.91 24.14 9.91
C VAL A 144 -26.82 23.60 8.99
N GLN A 145 -26.33 24.41 8.05
CA GLN A 145 -25.24 23.99 7.16
C GLN A 145 -23.91 23.82 7.92
N ALA A 146 -23.61 24.68 8.89
CA ALA A 146 -22.45 24.52 9.76
C ALA A 146 -22.50 23.19 10.52
N LEU A 147 -23.63 22.89 11.18
CA LEU A 147 -23.85 21.62 11.87
C LEU A 147 -23.69 20.41 10.95
N ARG A 148 -24.21 20.49 9.73
CA ARG A 148 -24.09 19.43 8.73
C ARG A 148 -22.62 19.17 8.35
N ARG A 149 -21.82 20.22 8.14
CA ARG A 149 -20.40 20.10 7.79
C ARG A 149 -19.59 19.48 8.92
N GLU A 150 -19.84 19.90 10.16
CA GLU A 150 -19.21 19.32 11.36
C GLU A 150 -19.49 17.82 11.50
N ILE A 151 -20.75 17.40 11.33
CA ILE A 151 -21.12 15.97 11.42
C ILE A 151 -20.45 15.14 10.31
N LEU A 152 -20.27 15.72 9.12
CA LEU A 152 -19.64 15.05 8.00
C LEU A 152 -18.10 15.11 8.03
N GLY A 153 -17.50 15.82 8.99
CA GLY A 153 -16.04 16.00 9.07
C GLY A 153 -15.46 16.91 7.97
N ILE A 154 -16.29 17.58 7.16
CA ILE A 154 -15.86 18.41 6.02
C ILE A 154 -15.52 19.84 6.48
N ALA A 155 -15.34 20.06 7.78
CA ALA A 155 -15.10 21.39 8.34
C ALA A 155 -13.60 21.75 8.22
N THR A 156 -13.30 22.58 7.22
CA THR A 156 -12.13 23.48 7.17
C THR A 156 -12.62 24.92 7.03
#